data_AF-A0AA51MTG7-F1
#
_entry.id   AF-A0AA51MTG7-F1
#
_cell.length_a   1.000
_cell.length_b   1.000
_cell.length_c   1.000
_cell.angle_alpha   90.00
_cell.angle_beta   90.00
_cell.angle_gamma   90.00
#
_symmetry.space_group_name_H-M   'P 1'
#
loop_
_entity.id
_entity.type
_entity.pdbx_description
1 polymer ?
#
loop_
_entity_poly.entity_id
_entity_poly.type
_entity_poly.pdbx_seq_one_letter_code
_entity_poly.pdbx_strand_id
1 'polypeptide(L)'
;MTRLQNRRNYICIILFSILEFVAIVGAYAFHHFTKTRMGMLRHIIYLNSKWEKMLSITKIKWIAIIIIIALMIISYLRYRNIRISSKAYTVATILTIAVNGWVLYFLLFHSTETNRAYYILSICFILATVFQNIVHHCISSIKSKN
;
A
#
# COMPACT_ATOMS: atom_id res chain seq x y z
N MET A 1 24.26 20.11 9.84
CA MET A 1 23.21 19.13 10.21
C MET A 1 22.49 18.45 9.02
N THR A 2 22.96 18.56 7.76
CA THR A 2 22.25 18.03 6.57
C THR A 2 22.63 16.59 6.18
N ARG A 3 23.89 16.15 6.40
CA ARG A 3 24.38 14.81 5.98
C ARG A 3 23.79 13.64 6.78
N LEU A 4 23.60 13.78 8.09
CA LEU A 4 23.00 12.75 8.95
C LEU A 4 21.53 12.49 8.59
N GLN A 5 20.78 13.55 8.25
CA GLN A 5 19.37 13.42 7.89
C GLN A 5 19.18 12.74 6.52
N ASN A 6 20.06 12.99 5.56
CA ASN A 6 20.05 12.26 4.30
C ASN A 6 20.35 10.76 4.51
N ARG A 7 21.33 10.39 5.35
CA ARG A 7 21.61 8.97 5.66
C ARG A 7 20.40 8.26 6.26
N ARG A 8 19.70 8.87 7.21
CA ARG A 8 18.46 8.33 7.79
C ARG A 8 17.38 8.12 6.71
N ASN A 9 17.19 9.10 5.83
CA ASN A 9 16.21 8.98 4.75
C ASN A 9 16.56 7.85 3.76
N TYR A 10 17.84 7.64 3.43
CA TYR A 10 18.26 6.51 2.59
C TYR A 10 17.99 5.15 3.25
N ILE A 11 18.28 5.02 4.55
CA ILE A 11 18.00 3.80 5.31
C ILE A 11 16.49 3.52 5.34
N CYS A 12 15.67 4.55 5.58
CA CYS A 12 14.22 4.42 5.53
C CYS A 12 13.73 3.97 4.15
N ILE A 13 14.26 4.54 3.06
CA ILE A 13 13.89 4.13 1.69
C ILE A 13 14.15 2.64 1.49
N ILE A 14 15.35 2.15 1.83
CA ILE A 14 15.72 0.74 1.64
C ILE A 14 14.82 -0.18 2.48
N LEU A 15 14.61 0.14 3.76
CA LEU A 15 13.78 -0.66 4.65
C LEU A 15 12.33 -0.77 4.16
N PHE A 16 11.71 0.36 3.82
CA PHE A 16 10.31 0.38 3.39
C PHE A 16 10.13 -0.23 2.00
N SER A 17 11.10 -0.12 1.10
CA SER A 17 11.06 -0.81 -0.19
C SER A 17 11.15 -2.34 -0.04
N ILE A 18 11.96 -2.84 0.89
CA ILE A 18 12.00 -4.29 1.19
C ILE A 18 10.66 -4.72 1.78
N LEU A 19 10.09 -3.93 2.68
CA LEU A 19 8.82 -4.23 3.34
C LEU A 19 7.65 -4.23 2.35
N GLU A 20 7.63 -3.30 1.38
CA GLU A 20 6.69 -3.27 0.26
C GLU A 20 6.80 -4.53 -0.59
N PHE A 21 8.02 -4.95 -0.95
CA PHE A 21 8.24 -6.16 -1.74
C PHE A 21 7.74 -7.41 -1.01
N VAL A 22 8.04 -7.53 0.29
CA VAL A 22 7.56 -8.63 1.14
C VAL A 22 6.03 -8.62 1.26
N ALA A 23 5.40 -7.44 1.37
CA ALA A 23 3.94 -7.33 1.44
C ALA A 23 3.27 -7.81 0.14
N ILE A 24 3.81 -7.44 -1.02
CA ILE A 24 3.29 -7.86 -2.32
C ILE A 24 3.49 -9.37 -2.52
N VAL A 25 4.71 -9.87 -2.29
CA VAL A 25 5.01 -11.32 -2.41
C VAL A 25 4.16 -12.12 -1.42
N GLY A 26 4.02 -11.64 -0.19
CA GLY A 26 3.16 -12.23 0.82
C GLY A 26 1.71 -12.32 0.35
N ALA A 27 1.16 -11.24 -0.21
CA ALA A 27 -0.21 -11.23 -0.75
C ALA A 27 -0.42 -12.31 -1.83
N TYR A 28 0.52 -12.45 -2.77
CA TYR A 28 0.48 -13.50 -3.79
C TYR A 28 0.62 -14.91 -3.20
N ALA A 29 1.52 -15.09 -2.24
CA ALA A 29 1.69 -16.36 -1.55
C ALA A 29 0.39 -16.76 -0.82
N PHE A 30 -0.24 -15.85 -0.07
CA PHE A 30 -1.51 -16.08 0.59
C PHE A 30 -2.63 -16.42 -0.40
N HIS A 31 -2.70 -15.73 -1.53
CA HIS A 31 -3.68 -16.06 -2.58
C HIS A 31 -3.48 -17.48 -3.11
N HIS A 32 -2.23 -17.85 -3.40
CA HIS A 32 -1.88 -19.18 -3.88
C HIS A 32 -2.24 -20.25 -2.83
N PHE A 33 -1.75 -20.13 -1.60
CA PHE A 33 -1.99 -21.11 -0.55
C PHE A 33 -3.47 -21.27 -0.19
N THR A 34 -4.25 -20.18 -0.26
CA THR A 34 -5.71 -20.27 -0.03
C THR A 34 -6.39 -21.10 -1.11
N LYS A 35 -5.88 -21.10 -2.35
CA LYS A 35 -6.40 -21.90 -3.46
C LYS A 35 -5.92 -23.36 -3.41
N THR A 36 -4.67 -23.60 -2.99
CA THR A 36 -4.08 -24.96 -3.00
C THR A 36 -4.35 -25.78 -1.73
N ARG A 37 -4.51 -25.15 -0.56
CA ARG A 37 -4.63 -25.85 0.73
C ARG A 37 -6.03 -25.65 1.34
N MET A 38 -6.88 -26.67 1.25
CA MET A 38 -8.24 -26.65 1.83
C MET A 38 -8.26 -26.37 3.35
N GLY A 39 -7.23 -26.75 4.10
CA GLY A 39 -7.13 -26.44 5.53
C GLY A 39 -6.99 -24.94 5.82
N MET A 40 -6.19 -24.23 5.02
CA MET A 40 -6.03 -22.78 5.13
C MET A 40 -7.30 -22.03 4.72
N LEU A 41 -8.00 -22.55 3.71
CA LEU A 41 -9.31 -22.05 3.29
C LEU A 41 -10.33 -22.07 4.44
N ARG A 42 -10.42 -23.18 5.20
CA ARG A 42 -11.32 -23.27 6.36
C ARG A 42 -10.95 -22.29 7.47
N HIS A 43 -9.66 -22.14 7.76
CA HIS A 43 -9.20 -21.18 8.76
C HIS A 43 -9.53 -19.73 8.37
N ILE A 44 -9.32 -19.37 7.10
CA ILE A 44 -9.65 -18.02 6.58
C ILE A 44 -11.16 -17.76 6.64
N ILE A 45 -12.00 -18.74 6.32
CA ILE A 45 -13.46 -18.59 6.41
C ILE A 45 -13.91 -18.37 7.86
N TYR A 46 -13.36 -19.13 8.81
CA TYR A 46 -13.65 -18.94 10.23
C TYR A 46 -13.23 -17.53 10.70
N LEU A 47 -12.05 -17.08 10.26
CA LEU A 47 -11.54 -15.76 10.59
C LEU A 47 -12.44 -14.67 9.99
N ASN A 48 -12.78 -14.76 8.71
CA ASN A 48 -13.70 -13.82 8.05
C ASN A 48 -15.04 -13.74 8.78
N SER A 49 -15.63 -14.87 9.17
CA SER A 49 -16.90 -14.89 9.90
C SER A 49 -16.82 -14.21 11.27
N LYS A 50 -15.69 -14.36 11.99
CA LYS A 50 -15.45 -13.61 13.23
C LYS A 50 -15.36 -12.11 12.98
N TRP A 51 -14.67 -11.70 11.92
CA TRP A 51 -14.48 -10.29 11.58
C TRP A 51 -15.79 -9.65 11.11
N GLU A 52 -16.63 -10.38 10.38
CA GLU A 52 -17.97 -9.92 9.98
C GLU A 52 -18.90 -9.70 11.17
N LYS A 53 -18.79 -10.54 12.20
CA LYS A 53 -19.58 -10.38 13.44
C LYS A 53 -19.10 -9.24 14.32
N MET A 54 -17.79 -8.98 14.35
CA MET A 54 -17.19 -7.98 15.23
C MET A 54 -17.15 -6.58 14.60
N LEU A 55 -17.02 -6.49 13.28
CA LEU A 55 -16.78 -5.24 12.57
C LEU A 55 -17.70 -5.13 11.36
N SER A 56 -18.31 -3.96 11.18
CA SER A 56 -19.04 -3.65 9.95
C SER A 56 -18.06 -3.46 8.80
N ILE A 57 -17.73 -4.55 8.12
CA ILE A 57 -16.67 -4.63 7.10
C ILE A 57 -16.88 -3.62 5.98
N THR A 58 -18.13 -3.38 5.60
CA THR A 58 -18.48 -2.34 4.63
C THR A 58 -17.92 -0.98 5.04
N LYS A 59 -18.00 -0.61 6.33
CA LYS A 59 -17.46 0.67 6.82
C LYS A 59 -15.94 0.70 6.72
N ILE A 60 -15.26 -0.39 7.10
CA ILE A 60 -13.78 -0.48 7.03
C ILE A 60 -13.29 -0.36 5.59
N LYS A 61 -13.96 -1.03 4.64
CA LYS A 61 -13.65 -0.93 3.22
C LYS A 61 -13.74 0.52 2.73
N TRP A 62 -14.83 1.22 3.05
CA TRP A 62 -15.00 2.62 2.65
C TRP A 62 -13.98 3.55 3.30
N ILE A 63 -13.66 3.34 4.59
CA ILE A 63 -12.60 4.10 5.29
C ILE A 63 -11.25 3.89 4.59
N ALA A 64 -10.89 2.65 4.24
CA ALA A 64 -9.64 2.35 3.56
C ALA A 64 -9.57 3.04 2.18
N ILE A 65 -10.67 3.03 1.41
CA ILE A 65 -10.75 3.73 0.12
C ILE A 65 -10.53 5.23 0.30
N ILE A 66 -11.20 5.85 1.29
CA ILE A 66 -11.06 7.28 1.57
C ILE A 66 -9.61 7.63 1.94
N ILE A 67 -8.95 6.82 2.76
CA ILE A 67 -7.55 7.02 3.15
C ILE A 67 -6.63 6.95 1.92
N ILE A 68 -6.82 5.97 1.03
CA ILE A 68 -5.98 5.82 -0.17
C ILE A 68 -6.18 7.01 -1.11
N ILE A 69 -7.42 7.46 -1.31
CA ILE A 69 -7.73 8.65 -2.12
C ILE A 69 -7.06 9.88 -1.52
N ALA A 70 -7.15 10.07 -0.21
CA ALA A 70 -6.51 11.19 0.47
C ALA A 70 -4.98 11.17 0.28
N LEU A 71 -4.34 10.00 0.45
CA LEU A 71 -2.90 9.83 0.21
C LEU A 71 -2.51 10.13 -1.24
N MET A 72 -3.30 9.69 -2.21
CA MET A 72 -3.08 9.97 -3.63
C MET A 72 -3.15 11.48 -3.91
N ILE A 73 -4.15 12.18 -3.36
CA ILE A 73 -4.29 13.64 -3.51
C ILE A 73 -3.11 14.37 -2.87
N ILE A 74 -2.68 13.98 -1.66
CA ILE A 74 -1.53 14.58 -0.98
C ILE A 74 -0.26 14.45 -1.83
N SER A 75 0.00 13.25 -2.36
CA SER A 75 1.15 12.98 -3.23
C SER A 75 1.09 13.82 -4.51
N TYR A 76 -0.09 13.97 -5.11
CA TYR A 76 -0.29 14.82 -6.30
C TYR A 76 -0.10 16.32 -6.02
N LEU A 77 -0.69 16.83 -4.94
CA LEU A 77 -0.54 18.24 -4.52
C LEU A 77 0.93 18.57 -4.26
N ARG A 78 1.66 17.64 -3.62
CA ARG A 78 3.09 17.80 -3.36
C ARG A 78 3.91 17.80 -4.66
N TYR A 79 3.57 16.96 -5.64
CA TYR A 79 4.19 17.02 -6.96
C TYR A 79 3.98 18.37 -7.65
N ARG A 80 2.77 18.94 -7.58
CA ARG A 80 2.46 20.24 -8.18
C ARG A 80 3.16 21.41 -7.48
N ASN A 81 3.25 21.38 -6.15
CA ASN A 81 3.81 22.48 -5.35
C ASN A 81 5.34 22.52 -5.42
N ILE A 82 5.98 21.36 -5.58
CA ILE A 82 7.43 21.23 -5.60
C ILE A 82 7.93 21.28 -7.06
N ARG A 83 8.57 22.39 -7.48
CA ARG A 83 9.22 22.53 -8.80
C ARG A 83 10.55 21.77 -8.91
N ILE A 84 10.60 20.54 -8.41
CA ILE A 84 11.79 19.70 -8.53
C ILE A 84 11.74 18.99 -9.89
N SER A 85 12.44 19.57 -10.87
CA SER A 85 12.59 19.01 -12.22
C SER A 85 13.66 17.93 -12.21
N SER A 86 13.32 16.78 -11.63
CA SER A 86 14.21 15.63 -11.72
C SER A 86 13.50 14.38 -12.14
N LYS A 87 14.07 13.71 -13.14
CA LYS A 87 13.54 12.47 -13.71
C LYS A 87 13.24 11.42 -12.61
N ALA A 88 14.14 11.28 -11.63
CA ALA A 88 13.96 10.33 -10.52
C ALA A 88 12.74 10.62 -9.63
N TYR A 89 12.45 11.90 -9.34
CA TYR A 89 11.29 12.27 -8.54
C TYR A 89 9.99 12.05 -9.33
N THR A 90 9.97 12.45 -10.60
CA THR A 90 8.82 12.22 -11.49
C THR A 90 8.50 10.74 -11.62
N VAL A 91 9.51 9.87 -11.79
CA VAL A 91 9.33 8.41 -11.84
C VAL A 91 8.75 7.89 -10.53
N ALA A 92 9.27 8.32 -9.37
CA ALA A 92 8.73 7.91 -8.07
C ALA A 92 7.27 8.34 -7.87
N THR A 93 6.88 9.53 -8.31
CA THR A 93 5.49 10.00 -8.27
C THR A 93 4.59 9.14 -9.15
N ILE A 94 5.00 8.87 -10.39
CA ILE A 94 4.23 8.05 -11.33
C ILE A 94 4.03 6.64 -10.76
N LEU A 95 5.08 6.02 -10.22
CA LEU A 95 4.98 4.70 -9.57
C LEU A 95 4.00 4.71 -8.39
N THR A 96 4.06 5.76 -7.56
CA THR A 96 3.17 5.90 -6.39
C THR A 96 1.71 6.05 -6.83
N ILE A 97 1.44 6.86 -7.87
CA ILE A 97 0.08 7.00 -8.43
C ILE A 97 -0.40 5.68 -9.04
N ALA A 98 0.46 4.99 -9.79
CA ALA A 98 0.12 3.73 -10.45
C ALA A 98 -0.27 2.64 -9.45
N VAL A 99 0.50 2.45 -8.38
CA VAL A 99 0.20 1.44 -7.34
C VAL A 99 -1.04 1.82 -6.54
N ASN A 100 -1.20 3.08 -6.13
CA ASN A 100 -2.43 3.52 -5.46
C ASN A 100 -3.66 3.33 -6.36
N GLY A 101 -3.55 3.61 -7.66
CA GLY A 101 -4.60 3.36 -8.65
C GLY A 101 -4.93 1.87 -8.79
N TRP A 102 -3.90 1.01 -8.85
CA TRP A 102 -4.06 -0.45 -8.87
C TRP A 102 -4.78 -0.97 -7.62
N VAL A 103 -4.39 -0.49 -6.43
CA VAL A 103 -5.01 -0.90 -5.17
C VAL A 103 -6.45 -0.38 -5.05
N LEU A 104 -6.74 0.84 -5.50
CA LEU A 104 -8.13 1.33 -5.59
C LEU A 104 -8.98 0.48 -6.53
N TYR A 105 -8.46 0.14 -7.71
CA TYR A 105 -9.11 -0.77 -8.64
C TYR A 105 -9.42 -2.12 -7.97
N PHE A 106 -8.44 -2.70 -7.26
CA PHE A 106 -8.62 -3.95 -6.52
C PHE A 106 -9.69 -3.83 -5.43
N LEU A 107 -9.68 -2.76 -4.62
CA LEU A 107 -10.67 -2.57 -3.55
C LEU A 107 -12.10 -2.36 -4.07
N LEU A 108 -12.27 -1.72 -5.23
CA LEU A 108 -13.57 -1.45 -5.82
C LEU A 108 -14.15 -2.68 -6.54
N PHE A 109 -13.34 -3.35 -7.36
CA PHE A 109 -13.80 -4.45 -8.22
C PHE A 109 -13.79 -5.82 -7.55
N HIS A 110 -12.97 -6.05 -6.52
CA HIS A 110 -12.98 -7.33 -5.79
C HIS A 110 -13.83 -7.24 -4.53
N SER A 111 -14.59 -8.30 -4.27
CA SER A 111 -15.40 -8.50 -3.07
C SER A 111 -15.14 -9.89 -2.48
N THR A 112 -15.57 -10.12 -1.24
CA THR A 112 -15.42 -11.41 -0.54
C THR A 112 -16.10 -12.58 -1.23
N GLU A 113 -17.09 -12.31 -2.07
CA GLU A 113 -17.76 -13.32 -2.89
C GLU A 113 -16.87 -13.85 -4.02
N THR A 114 -15.96 -13.01 -4.54
CA THR A 114 -15.05 -13.38 -5.64
C THR A 114 -13.79 -14.05 -5.13
N ASN A 115 -13.27 -13.62 -3.97
CA ASN A 115 -12.06 -14.17 -3.37
C ASN A 115 -12.18 -14.22 -1.85
N ARG A 116 -12.22 -15.43 -1.27
CA ARG A 116 -12.33 -15.61 0.19
C ARG A 116 -11.10 -15.06 0.96
N ALA A 117 -9.95 -14.94 0.30
CA ALA A 117 -8.74 -14.32 0.85
C ALA A 117 -8.73 -12.78 0.76
N TYR A 118 -9.83 -12.15 0.29
CA TYR A 118 -9.88 -10.71 -0.01
C TYR A 118 -9.43 -9.82 1.16
N TYR A 119 -9.78 -10.12 2.40
CA TYR A 119 -9.38 -9.29 3.55
C TYR A 119 -7.87 -9.31 3.81
N ILE A 120 -7.23 -10.47 3.67
CA ILE A 120 -5.78 -10.58 3.87
C ILE A 120 -5.05 -9.87 2.72
N LEU A 121 -5.52 -10.09 1.49
CA LEU A 121 -5.01 -9.41 0.29
C LEU A 121 -5.14 -7.89 0.40
N SER A 122 -6.31 -7.38 0.79
CA SER A 122 -6.55 -5.94 0.91
C SER A 122 -5.70 -5.31 2.00
N ILE A 123 -5.55 -5.96 3.16
CA ILE A 123 -4.64 -5.49 4.22
C ILE A 123 -3.20 -5.41 3.70
N CYS A 124 -2.70 -6.46 3.04
CA CYS A 124 -1.35 -6.46 2.47
C CYS A 124 -1.16 -5.34 1.44
N PHE A 125 -2.13 -5.11 0.56
CA PHE A 125 -2.06 -4.05 -0.44
C PHE A 125 -2.15 -2.64 0.17
N ILE A 126 -2.96 -2.45 1.22
CA ILE A 126 -3.02 -1.18 1.97
C ILE A 126 -1.68 -0.91 2.68
N LEU A 127 -1.07 -1.93 3.27
CA LEU A 127 0.26 -1.80 3.88
C LEU A 127 1.31 -1.43 2.83
N ALA A 128 1.28 -2.08 1.66
CA ALA A 128 2.19 -1.77 0.56
C ALA A 128 2.06 -0.31 0.09
N THR A 129 0.84 0.19 -0.09
CA THR A 129 0.63 1.60 -0.48
C THR A 129 1.09 2.59 0.58
N VAL A 130 0.89 2.28 1.87
CA VAL A 130 1.41 3.12 2.96
C VAL A 130 2.93 3.18 2.92
N PHE A 131 3.61 2.03 2.76
CA PHE A 131 5.07 1.99 2.68
C PHE A 131 5.60 2.78 1.48
N GLN A 132 4.96 2.64 0.32
CA GLN A 132 5.37 3.37 -0.88
C GLN A 132 5.17 4.88 -0.74
N ASN A 133 4.09 5.34 -0.11
CA ASN A 133 3.88 6.76 0.18
C ASN A 133 4.95 7.30 1.16
N ILE A 134 5.40 6.51 2.14
CA ILE A 134 6.51 6.87 3.03
C ILE A 134 7.82 7.00 2.24
N VAL A 135 8.12 6.06 1.34
CA VAL A 135 9.29 6.12 0.45
C VAL A 135 9.24 7.39 -0.42
N HIS A 136 8.08 7.68 -1.02
CA HIS A 136 7.86 8.88 -1.81
C HIS A 136 8.11 10.16 -0.99
N HIS A 137 7.62 10.20 0.26
CA HIS A 137 7.86 11.30 1.19
C HIS A 137 9.36 11.49 1.50
N CYS A 138 10.09 10.39 1.75
CA CYS A 138 11.53 10.44 2.01
C CYS A 138 12.33 10.95 0.80
N ILE A 139 12.00 10.51 -0.42
CA ILE A 139 12.63 10.97 -1.67
C ILE A 139 12.38 12.48 -1.87
N SER A 140 11.13 12.92 -1.68
CA SER A 140 10.75 14.34 -1.75
C SER A 140 11.54 15.18 -0.73
N SER A 141 11.69 14.69 0.51
CA SER A 141 12.42 15.38 1.57
C SER A 141 13.92 15.52 1.29
N ILE A 142 14.56 14.50 0.70
CA ILE A 142 15.97 14.59 0.29
C ILE A 142 16.11 15.67 -0.78
N LYS A 143 15.20 15.70 -1.75
CA LYS A 143 15.36 16.55 -2.93
C LYS A 143 14.96 18.00 -2.72
N SER A 144 14.05 18.28 -1.78
CA SER A 144 13.73 19.64 -1.36
C SER A 144 14.87 20.33 -0.59
N LYS A 145 15.83 19.57 -0.05
CA LYS A 145 16.96 20.08 0.74
C LYS A 145 18.24 20.32 -0.08
N ASN A 146 18.23 19.96 -1.35
CA ASN A 146 19.38 19.94 -2.23
C ASN A 146 19.16 20.91 -3.39
#